data_AF-R5A4S7-F1
#
_entry.id   AF-R5A4S7-F1
#
_cell.length_a   1.000
_cell.length_b   1.000
_cell.length_c   1.000
_cell.angle_alpha   90.00
_cell.angle_beta   90.00
_cell.angle_gamma   90.00
#
_symmetry.space_group_name_H-M   'P 1'
#
loop_
_entity.id
_entity.type
_entity.pdbx_description
1 polymer ?
#
loop_
_entity_poly.entity_id
_entity_poly.type
_entity_poly.pdbx_seq_one_letter_code
_entity_poly.pdbx_strand_id
1 'polypeptide(L)'
;MYKIIRDGATIGMTEAPTYIKRHENGCFVLCPEPEASGITFEGTAYHLLGREELEGVASVMLEETDAGREISEAKDFTTRSAKMAGQLQTATKLYVQASTDIKDEDALKMPDLFRTWSEVLSAGAELQKNTVLNLNGQLYRVVQPVTPQEHQRPDGEGMTAIYRPIDQTHAGTVEDPIPWVYGMDSEQGKYYSFDGKVYLCNLTMPGCVYQPGTPGLWQWSEVEA
;
A
#
# COMPACT_ATOMS: atom_id res chain seq x y z
N MET A 1 26.72 9.24 -24.72
CA MET A 1 26.59 7.94 -24.03
C MET A 1 25.94 6.96 -25.01
N TYR A 2 26.13 5.66 -24.88
CA TYR A 2 25.53 4.66 -25.78
C TYR A 2 24.58 3.76 -25.01
N LYS A 3 23.37 3.55 -25.54
CA LYS A 3 22.48 2.45 -25.14
C LYS A 3 22.91 1.19 -25.89
N ILE A 4 23.01 0.09 -25.15
CA ILE A 4 23.27 -1.23 -25.71
C ILE A 4 21.92 -1.92 -25.82
N ILE A 5 21.46 -2.18 -27.05
CA ILE A 5 20.12 -2.69 -27.33
C ILE A 5 20.24 -4.11 -27.86
N ARG A 6 19.54 -5.05 -27.23
CA ARG A 6 19.42 -6.44 -27.66
C ARG A 6 17.95 -6.79 -27.84
N ASP A 7 17.60 -7.33 -29.00
CA ASP A 7 16.23 -7.79 -29.30
C ASP A 7 15.14 -6.73 -28.99
N GLY A 8 15.47 -5.45 -29.15
CA GLY A 8 14.59 -4.30 -28.87
C GLY A 8 14.58 -3.79 -27.43
N ALA A 9 15.29 -4.42 -26.50
CA ALA A 9 15.42 -3.98 -25.11
C ALA A 9 16.80 -3.38 -24.82
N THR A 10 16.84 -2.28 -24.05
CA THR A 10 18.12 -1.73 -23.56
C THR A 10 18.64 -2.62 -22.44
N ILE A 11 19.80 -3.25 -22.63
CA ILE A 11 20.46 -4.12 -21.65
C ILE A 11 21.49 -3.38 -20.79
N GLY A 12 21.85 -2.15 -21.17
CA GLY A 12 22.80 -1.35 -20.44
C GLY A 12 23.17 -0.06 -21.17
N MET A 13 23.98 0.77 -20.50
CA MET A 13 24.49 2.01 -21.06
C MET A 13 25.98 2.15 -20.76
N THR A 14 26.74 2.72 -21.68
CA THR A 14 28.18 2.99 -21.50
C THR A 14 28.58 4.28 -22.19
N GLU A 15 29.49 5.05 -21.59
CA GLU A 15 30.06 6.23 -22.24
C GLU A 15 31.17 5.87 -23.24
N ALA A 16 31.86 4.75 -22.99
CA ALA A 16 32.97 4.27 -23.80
C ALA A 16 32.79 2.77 -24.05
N PRO A 17 32.14 2.37 -25.17
CA PRO A 17 32.04 0.97 -25.54
C PRO A 17 33.43 0.34 -25.66
N THR A 18 33.61 -0.83 -25.05
CA THR A 18 34.89 -1.56 -25.12
C THR A 18 34.85 -2.47 -26.35
N TYR A 19 35.36 -1.95 -27.46
CA TYR A 19 35.35 -2.62 -28.76
C TYR A 19 36.29 -3.82 -28.83
N ILE A 20 35.82 -4.89 -29.47
CA ILE A 20 36.55 -6.14 -29.66
C ILE A 20 36.49 -6.64 -31.10
N LYS A 21 37.51 -7.42 -31.48
CA LYS A 21 37.53 -8.24 -32.70
C LYS A 21 38.07 -9.63 -32.39
N ARG A 22 37.78 -10.60 -33.27
CA ARG A 22 38.33 -11.96 -33.16
C ARG A 22 39.74 -11.98 -33.75
N HIS A 23 40.69 -12.51 -33.00
CA HIS A 23 42.05 -12.74 -33.46
C HIS A 23 42.18 -14.14 -34.08
N GLU A 24 43.22 -14.37 -34.90
CA GLU A 24 43.42 -15.63 -35.65
C GLU A 24 43.49 -16.88 -34.75
N ASN A 25 43.86 -16.71 -33.47
CA ASN A 25 43.91 -17.78 -32.47
C ASN A 25 42.53 -18.08 -31.83
N GLY A 26 41.46 -17.44 -32.30
CA GLY A 26 40.09 -17.61 -31.81
C GLY A 26 39.75 -16.78 -30.56
N CYS A 27 40.70 -16.07 -29.95
CA CYS A 27 40.44 -15.20 -28.80
C CYS A 27 39.91 -13.82 -29.23
N PHE A 28 39.20 -13.13 -28.32
CA PHE A 28 38.83 -11.73 -28.50
C PHE A 28 39.95 -10.80 -28.04
N VAL A 29 40.26 -9.79 -28.84
CA VAL A 29 41.24 -8.75 -28.53
C VAL A 29 40.57 -7.37 -28.62
N LEU A 30 41.05 -6.43 -27.79
CA LEU A 30 40.63 -5.04 -27.86
C LEU A 30 41.09 -4.40 -29.16
N CYS A 31 40.25 -3.59 -29.78
CA CYS A 31 40.57 -2.88 -31.02
C CYS A 31 39.90 -1.51 -31.11
N PRO A 32 40.32 -0.64 -32.04
CA PRO A 32 39.58 0.57 -32.39
C PRO A 32 38.21 0.25 -32.99
N GLU A 33 37.25 1.17 -32.83
CA GLU A 33 35.87 1.03 -33.35
C GLU A 33 35.80 0.66 -34.85
N PRO A 34 36.58 1.26 -35.77
CA PRO A 34 36.45 0.94 -37.19
C PRO A 34 36.71 -0.53 -37.53
N GLU A 35 37.55 -1.19 -36.73
CA GLU A 35 37.96 -2.60 -36.90
C GLU A 35 37.10 -3.56 -36.06
N ALA A 36 36.15 -3.06 -35.29
CA ALA A 36 35.41 -3.86 -34.32
C ALA A 36 34.32 -4.70 -34.97
N SER A 37 34.26 -5.96 -34.56
CA SER A 37 33.16 -6.89 -34.86
C SER A 37 32.16 -6.97 -33.70
N GLY A 38 32.56 -6.50 -32.52
CA GLY A 38 31.75 -6.58 -31.31
C GLY A 38 32.15 -5.59 -30.22
N ILE A 39 31.47 -5.69 -29.08
CA ILE A 39 31.84 -5.00 -27.84
C ILE A 39 31.86 -5.99 -26.68
N THR A 40 32.51 -5.59 -25.59
CA THR A 40 32.33 -6.22 -24.29
C THR A 40 31.54 -5.29 -23.37
N PHE A 41 30.55 -5.85 -22.67
CA PHE A 41 29.76 -5.16 -21.66
C PHE A 41 29.57 -6.07 -20.47
N GLU A 42 29.91 -5.58 -19.27
CA GLU A 42 29.91 -6.36 -18.01
C GLU A 42 30.62 -7.73 -18.12
N GLY A 43 31.74 -7.76 -18.86
CA GLY A 43 32.52 -8.98 -19.07
C GLY A 43 31.93 -9.97 -20.08
N THR A 44 30.79 -9.66 -20.71
CA THR A 44 30.17 -10.47 -21.76
C THR A 44 30.47 -9.88 -23.14
N ALA A 45 30.92 -10.72 -24.07
CA ALA A 45 31.14 -10.34 -25.46
C ALA A 45 29.82 -10.36 -26.25
N TYR A 46 29.60 -9.31 -27.04
CA TYR A 46 28.45 -9.16 -27.93
C TYR A 46 28.92 -8.79 -29.34
N HIS A 47 28.28 -9.36 -30.35
CA HIS A 47 28.44 -8.97 -31.75
C HIS A 47 27.72 -7.64 -32.02
N LEU A 48 28.34 -6.74 -32.81
CA LEU A 48 27.68 -5.51 -33.25
C LEU A 48 26.91 -5.74 -34.55
N LEU A 49 25.60 -5.49 -34.54
CA LEU A 49 24.77 -5.64 -35.73
C LEU A 49 25.32 -4.80 -36.91
N GLY A 50 25.45 -5.45 -38.08
CA GLY A 50 25.99 -4.83 -39.30
C GLY A 50 27.53 -4.88 -39.42
N ARG A 51 28.22 -5.54 -38.50
CA ARG A 51 29.66 -5.83 -38.58
C ARG A 51 29.91 -7.30 -38.95
N GLU A 52 31.18 -7.69 -38.99
CA GLU A 52 31.59 -9.07 -39.24
C GLU A 52 31.05 -9.99 -38.12
N GLU A 53 30.40 -11.08 -38.52
CA GLU A 53 29.72 -11.98 -37.60
C GLU A 53 30.70 -12.65 -36.62
N LEU A 54 30.33 -12.67 -35.34
CA LEU A 54 31.06 -13.37 -34.30
C LEU A 54 30.27 -14.62 -33.88
N GLU A 55 30.84 -15.79 -34.15
CA GLU A 55 30.20 -17.07 -33.80
C GLU A 55 30.03 -17.22 -32.28
N GLY A 56 28.85 -17.69 -31.86
CA GLY A 56 28.59 -18.08 -30.48
C GLY A 56 28.34 -16.93 -29.50
N VAL A 57 28.23 -15.68 -29.99
CA VAL A 57 27.90 -14.51 -29.15
C VAL A 57 26.61 -13.83 -29.59
N ALA A 58 25.86 -13.27 -28.64
CA ALA A 58 24.61 -12.57 -28.93
C ALA A 58 24.88 -11.22 -29.63
N SER A 59 23.93 -10.76 -30.45
CA SER A 59 24.05 -9.49 -31.18
C SER A 59 23.40 -8.33 -30.44
N VAL A 60 24.01 -7.15 -30.55
CA VAL A 60 23.52 -5.89 -29.98
C VAL A 60 23.67 -4.73 -30.98
N MET A 61 22.88 -3.68 -30.77
CA MET A 61 23.02 -2.38 -31.43
C MET A 61 23.50 -1.35 -30.41
N LEU A 62 24.31 -0.40 -30.86
CA LEU A 62 24.64 0.79 -30.10
C LEU A 62 23.84 1.97 -30.63
N GLU A 63 23.08 2.61 -29.75
CA GLU A 63 22.39 3.86 -30.05
C GLU A 63 23.02 4.98 -29.21
N GLU A 64 23.56 6.00 -29.88
CA GLU A 64 24.07 7.18 -29.18
C GLU A 64 22.91 7.96 -28.57
N THR A 65 23.03 8.30 -27.29
CA THR A 65 22.02 8.99 -26.52
C THR A 65 22.65 10.07 -25.64
N ASP A 66 21.86 11.11 -25.39
CA ASP A 66 22.20 12.21 -24.49
C ASP A 66 21.78 11.84 -23.06
N ALA A 67 22.77 11.52 -22.22
CA ALA A 67 22.55 11.16 -20.83
C ALA A 67 21.87 12.28 -20.02
N GLY A 68 22.14 13.55 -20.33
CA GLY A 68 21.51 14.67 -19.65
C GLY A 68 20.02 14.75 -19.95
N ARG A 69 19.64 14.50 -21.21
CA ARG A 69 18.24 14.43 -21.62
C ARG A 69 17.51 13.24 -20.99
N GLU A 70 18.10 12.06 -21.03
CA GLU A 70 17.51 10.84 -20.45
C GLU A 70 17.27 10.99 -18.93
N ILE A 71 18.23 11.57 -18.20
CA ILE A 71 18.08 11.87 -16.76
C ILE A 71 16.97 12.90 -16.53
N SER A 72 16.89 13.94 -17.37
CA SER A 72 15.83 14.94 -17.28
C SER A 72 14.44 14.33 -17.51
N GLU A 73 14.30 13.50 -18.54
CA GLU A 73 13.03 12.84 -18.86
C GLU A 73 12.62 11.86 -17.76
N ALA A 74 13.55 11.10 -17.19
CA ALA A 74 13.30 10.22 -16.04
C ALA A 74 12.89 11.01 -14.78
N LYS A 75 13.54 12.15 -14.52
CA LYS A 75 13.19 13.05 -13.41
C LYS A 75 11.81 13.67 -13.60
N ASP A 76 11.49 14.12 -14.81
CA ASP A 76 10.19 14.68 -15.16
C ASP A 76 9.09 13.63 -15.05
N PHE A 77 9.35 12.40 -15.48
CA PHE A 77 8.44 11.27 -15.31
C PHE A 77 8.19 11.00 -13.83
N THR A 78 9.24 10.90 -13.03
CA THR A 78 9.14 10.68 -11.58
C THR A 78 8.34 11.80 -10.91
N THR A 79 8.63 13.05 -11.28
CA THR A 79 7.92 14.23 -10.75
C THR A 79 6.44 14.23 -11.13
N ARG A 80 6.11 13.92 -12.39
CA ARG A 80 4.72 13.81 -12.87
C ARG A 80 3.98 12.67 -12.18
N SER A 81 4.61 11.51 -12.04
CA SER A 81 4.04 10.35 -11.35
C SER A 81 3.76 10.65 -9.88
N ALA A 82 4.70 11.28 -9.17
CA ALA A 82 4.51 11.71 -7.78
C ALA A 82 3.37 12.73 -7.65
N LYS A 83 3.30 13.72 -8.55
CA LYS A 83 2.20 14.70 -8.59
C LYS A 83 0.85 14.02 -8.82
N MET A 84 0.77 13.08 -9.76
CA MET A 84 -0.45 12.36 -10.08
C MET A 84 -0.90 11.48 -8.91
N ALA A 85 0.04 10.81 -8.23
CA ALA A 85 -0.25 10.05 -7.02
C ALA A 85 -0.84 10.94 -5.92
N GLY A 86 -0.28 12.12 -5.69
CA GLY A 86 -0.82 13.09 -4.73
C GLY A 86 -2.21 13.62 -5.11
N GLN A 87 -2.44 13.86 -6.40
CA GLN A 87 -3.76 14.27 -6.92
C GLN A 87 -4.80 13.17 -6.72
N LEU A 88 -4.45 11.91 -7.01
CA LEU A 88 -5.33 10.77 -6.80
C LEU A 88 -5.65 10.60 -5.31
N GLN A 89 -4.64 10.65 -4.44
CA GLN A 89 -4.85 10.57 -2.99
C GLN A 89 -5.80 11.66 -2.49
N THR A 90 -5.64 12.89 -2.98
CA THR A 90 -6.54 14.01 -2.63
C THR A 90 -7.97 13.74 -3.11
N ALA A 91 -8.14 13.29 -4.35
CA ALA A 91 -9.45 12.96 -4.91
C ALA A 91 -10.12 11.80 -4.15
N THR A 92 -9.36 10.76 -3.79
CA THR A 92 -9.88 9.63 -3.01
C THR A 92 -10.30 10.06 -1.62
N LYS A 93 -9.51 10.91 -0.93
CA LYS A 93 -9.91 11.47 0.37
C LYS A 93 -11.22 12.27 0.28
N LEU A 94 -11.38 13.10 -0.77
CA LEU A 94 -12.64 13.85 -0.99
C LEU A 94 -13.83 12.92 -1.24
N TYR A 95 -13.63 11.85 -2.03
CA TYR A 95 -14.67 10.85 -2.28
C TYR A 95 -15.09 10.16 -0.97
N VAL A 96 -14.12 9.66 -0.20
CA VAL A 96 -14.37 8.97 1.07
C VAL A 96 -15.10 9.87 2.06
N GLN A 97 -14.77 11.16 2.11
CA GLN A 97 -15.44 12.14 2.98
C GLN A 97 -16.93 12.32 2.68
N ALA A 98 -17.32 12.21 1.40
CA ALA A 98 -18.71 12.38 0.98
C ALA A 98 -19.51 11.08 0.99
N SER A 99 -18.82 9.93 1.10
CA SER A 99 -19.44 8.61 1.06
C SER A 99 -20.02 8.20 2.42
N THR A 100 -21.18 7.57 2.36
CA THR A 100 -21.89 6.95 3.49
C THR A 100 -22.20 5.47 3.24
N ASP A 101 -21.63 4.92 2.15
CA ASP A 101 -21.86 3.58 1.62
C ASP A 101 -20.60 2.71 1.57
N ILE A 102 -19.44 3.24 1.96
CA ILE A 102 -18.23 2.43 2.16
C ILE A 102 -18.52 1.38 3.24
N LYS A 103 -18.31 0.11 2.90
CA LYS A 103 -18.42 -1.01 3.83
C LYS A 103 -17.24 -1.04 4.80
N ASP A 104 -17.47 -1.60 5.98
CA ASP A 104 -16.44 -1.77 7.02
C ASP A 104 -15.22 -2.56 6.51
N GLU A 105 -15.46 -3.65 5.76
CA GLU A 105 -14.40 -4.48 5.15
C GLU A 105 -13.47 -3.69 4.21
N ASP A 106 -14.00 -2.70 3.51
CA ASP A 106 -13.23 -1.88 2.58
C ASP A 106 -12.57 -0.70 3.30
N ALA A 107 -13.25 -0.13 4.30
CA ALA A 107 -12.69 0.92 5.14
C ALA A 107 -11.40 0.45 5.84
N LEU A 108 -11.41 -0.78 6.39
CA LEU A 108 -10.27 -1.36 7.09
C LEU A 108 -9.03 -1.56 6.18
N LYS A 109 -9.20 -1.64 4.86
CA LYS A 109 -8.07 -1.74 3.90
C LYS A 109 -7.40 -0.40 3.63
N MET A 110 -8.04 0.72 3.99
CA MET A 110 -7.59 2.07 3.64
C MET A 110 -7.79 3.10 4.78
N PRO A 111 -7.34 2.81 6.01
CA PRO A 111 -7.62 3.64 7.19
C PRO A 111 -7.10 5.08 7.08
N ASP A 112 -6.01 5.30 6.34
CA ASP A 112 -5.36 6.61 6.17
C ASP A 112 -6.11 7.57 5.23
N LEU A 113 -7.14 7.08 4.53
CA LEU A 113 -7.98 7.89 3.66
C LEU A 113 -9.10 8.61 4.41
N PHE A 114 -9.48 8.12 5.59
CA PHE A 114 -10.52 8.72 6.42
C PHE A 114 -9.97 9.90 7.21
N ARG A 115 -10.81 10.91 7.43
CA ARG A 115 -10.42 12.07 8.24
C ARG A 115 -10.19 11.64 9.68
N THR A 116 -9.17 12.22 10.30
CA THR A 116 -8.91 12.05 11.72
C THR A 116 -9.96 12.79 12.56
N TRP A 117 -10.13 12.37 13.81
CA TRP A 117 -10.96 13.09 14.78
C TRP A 117 -10.59 14.58 14.88
N SER A 118 -9.29 14.89 14.91
CA SER A 118 -8.82 16.29 14.96
C SER A 118 -9.23 17.09 13.72
N GLU A 119 -9.20 16.47 12.53
CA GLU A 119 -9.60 17.13 11.29
C GLU A 119 -11.10 17.39 11.24
N VAL A 120 -11.95 16.44 11.67
CA VAL A 120 -13.40 16.65 11.69
C VAL A 120 -13.82 17.65 12.76
N LEU A 121 -13.18 17.63 13.93
CA LEU A 121 -13.39 18.62 14.99
C LEU A 121 -13.01 20.03 14.51
N SER A 122 -11.86 20.18 13.85
CA SER A 122 -11.42 21.48 13.33
C SER A 122 -12.32 22.01 12.21
N ALA A 123 -12.95 21.14 11.41
CA ALA A 123 -13.88 21.60 10.38
C ALA A 123 -15.24 22.03 10.94
N GLY A 124 -15.67 21.47 12.08
CA GLY A 124 -16.93 21.84 12.74
C GLY A 124 -18.18 21.56 11.91
N ALA A 125 -18.08 20.74 10.86
CA ALA A 125 -19.19 20.36 10.01
C ALA A 125 -19.92 19.13 10.58
N GLU A 126 -21.23 19.04 10.34
CA GLU A 126 -22.02 17.87 10.72
C GLU A 126 -21.54 16.62 9.96
N LEU A 127 -21.26 15.55 10.69
CA LEU A 127 -21.01 14.22 10.14
C LEU A 127 -22.34 13.50 9.96
N GLN A 128 -22.55 12.94 8.77
CA GLN A 128 -23.75 12.21 8.46
C GLN A 128 -23.70 10.78 9.00
N LYS A 129 -24.86 10.14 9.14
CA LYS A 129 -24.93 8.71 9.43
C LYS A 129 -24.12 7.92 8.40
N ASN A 130 -23.44 6.89 8.87
CA ASN A 130 -22.53 6.00 8.16
C ASN A 130 -21.21 6.64 7.69
N THR A 131 -20.95 7.92 7.94
CA THR A 131 -19.61 8.50 7.73
C THR A 131 -18.59 7.73 8.58
N VAL A 132 -17.42 7.47 8.00
CA VAL A 132 -16.31 6.81 8.69
C VAL A 132 -15.23 7.84 9.00
N LEU A 133 -14.68 7.77 10.21
CA LEU A 133 -13.57 8.60 10.66
C LEU A 133 -12.51 7.76 11.37
N ASN A 134 -11.30 8.31 11.46
CA ASN A 134 -10.16 7.67 12.10
C ASN A 134 -9.84 8.37 13.44
N LEU A 135 -9.69 7.61 14.51
CA LEU A 135 -9.18 8.08 15.78
C LEU A 135 -7.96 7.24 16.17
N ASN A 136 -6.77 7.82 16.00
CA ASN A 136 -5.49 7.20 16.37
C ASN A 136 -5.27 5.79 15.77
N GLY A 137 -5.76 5.54 14.56
CA GLY A 137 -5.67 4.25 13.87
C GLY A 137 -6.94 3.41 13.97
N GLN A 138 -7.79 3.61 14.99
CA GLN A 138 -9.09 2.94 15.08
C GLN A 138 -10.12 3.68 14.22
N LEU A 139 -10.77 2.95 13.30
CA LEU A 139 -11.87 3.51 12.53
C LEU A 139 -13.18 3.47 13.35
N TYR A 140 -13.99 4.51 13.19
CA TYR A 140 -15.33 4.62 13.77
C TYR A 140 -16.34 4.97 12.70
N ARG A 141 -17.51 4.36 12.77
CA ARG A 141 -18.68 4.69 11.96
C ARG A 141 -19.65 5.55 12.77
N VAL A 142 -20.12 6.63 12.16
CA VAL A 142 -21.17 7.48 12.70
C VAL A 142 -22.51 6.74 12.62
N VAL A 143 -23.16 6.50 13.75
CA VAL A 143 -24.46 5.82 13.84
C VAL A 143 -25.61 6.82 13.68
N GLN A 144 -25.43 8.03 14.22
CA GLN A 144 -26.40 9.11 14.20
C GLN A 144 -25.72 10.41 13.78
N PRO A 145 -26.35 11.26 12.94
CA PRO A 145 -25.76 12.53 12.53
C PRO A 145 -25.35 13.38 13.74
N VAL A 146 -24.17 14.00 13.66
CA VAL A 146 -23.57 14.72 14.79
C VAL A 146 -22.64 15.82 14.31
N THR A 147 -22.69 16.98 14.96
CA THR A 147 -21.63 18.00 14.84
C THR A 147 -20.55 17.71 15.88
N PRO A 148 -19.29 17.39 15.48
CA PRO A 148 -18.23 17.02 16.40
C PRO A 148 -17.95 18.09 17.46
N GLN A 149 -17.76 17.66 18.70
CA GLN A 149 -17.39 18.51 19.84
C GLN A 149 -16.28 17.85 20.64
N GLU A 150 -15.38 18.63 21.24
CA GLU A 150 -14.16 18.12 21.89
C GLU A 150 -14.44 17.06 22.98
N HIS A 151 -15.50 17.26 23.77
CA HIS A 151 -15.91 16.34 24.83
C HIS A 151 -16.69 15.11 24.33
N GLN A 152 -17.01 15.05 23.03
CA GLN A 152 -17.80 13.98 22.39
C GLN A 152 -16.91 13.07 21.53
N ARG A 153 -15.73 12.71 22.05
CA ARG A 153 -14.76 11.90 21.32
C ARG A 153 -15.31 10.49 21.03
N PRO A 154 -15.01 9.85 19.89
CA PRO A 154 -15.60 8.56 19.51
C PRO A 154 -15.42 7.43 20.52
N ASP A 155 -14.29 7.40 21.21
CA ASP A 155 -13.95 6.44 22.28
C ASP A 155 -14.40 6.89 23.68
N GLY A 156 -15.14 8.00 23.77
CA GLY A 156 -15.62 8.57 25.02
C GLY A 156 -16.77 7.78 25.64
N GLU A 157 -16.87 7.85 26.96
CA GLU A 157 -18.04 7.35 27.69
C GLU A 157 -19.33 8.02 27.17
N GLY A 158 -20.40 7.24 27.01
CA GLY A 158 -21.67 7.73 26.47
C GLY A 158 -21.70 7.98 24.95
N MET A 159 -20.56 7.89 24.27
CA MET A 159 -20.48 8.19 22.83
C MET A 159 -20.78 7.01 21.91
N THR A 160 -20.96 5.81 22.48
CA THR A 160 -21.22 4.59 21.71
C THR A 160 -22.47 4.77 20.81
N ALA A 161 -23.54 5.40 21.30
CA ALA A 161 -24.76 5.64 20.51
C ALA A 161 -24.56 6.54 19.26
N ILE A 162 -23.45 7.26 19.19
CA ILE A 162 -23.09 8.18 18.10
C ILE A 162 -22.00 7.57 17.23
N TYR A 163 -21.00 6.91 17.82
CA TYR A 163 -19.87 6.33 17.13
C TYR A 163 -19.72 4.85 17.50
N ARG A 164 -19.61 4.00 16.48
CA ARG A 164 -19.29 2.58 16.65
C ARG A 164 -17.89 2.32 16.11
N PRO A 165 -16.98 1.71 16.88
CA PRO A 165 -15.71 1.28 16.33
C PRO A 165 -15.99 0.25 15.23
N ILE A 166 -15.24 0.36 14.15
CA ILE A 166 -15.24 -0.61 13.07
C ILE A 166 -14.21 -1.68 13.41
N ASP A 167 -14.71 -2.82 13.85
CA ASP A 167 -14.03 -4.10 14.00
C ASP A 167 -15.03 -5.14 13.50
N GLN A 168 -14.74 -6.08 12.61
CA GLN A 168 -13.47 -6.64 12.15
C GLN A 168 -13.74 -7.64 11.01
N THR A 169 -12.69 -8.06 10.31
CA THR A 169 -12.75 -9.08 9.25
C THR A 169 -12.71 -10.53 9.75
N HIS A 170 -12.89 -10.76 11.06
CA HIS A 170 -12.78 -12.08 11.68
C HIS A 170 -14.12 -12.83 11.64
N ALA A 171 -14.06 -14.16 11.56
CA ALA A 171 -15.25 -15.00 11.51
C ALA A 171 -16.04 -15.02 12.84
N GLY A 172 -15.37 -14.69 13.95
CA GLY A 172 -15.92 -14.77 15.31
C GLY A 172 -16.10 -16.21 15.76
N THR A 173 -15.13 -17.07 15.43
CA THR A 173 -15.02 -18.46 15.91
C THR A 173 -13.95 -18.56 16.99
N VAL A 174 -13.78 -19.72 17.62
CA VAL A 174 -12.73 -19.92 18.64
C VAL A 174 -11.33 -19.72 18.04
N GLU A 175 -11.14 -20.18 16.81
CA GLU A 175 -9.87 -20.14 16.07
C GLU A 175 -9.61 -18.77 15.44
N ASP A 176 -10.67 -18.04 15.12
CA ASP A 176 -10.62 -16.70 14.53
C ASP A 176 -11.58 -15.76 15.28
N PRO A 177 -11.27 -15.44 16.56
CA PRO A 177 -12.12 -14.60 17.40
C PRO A 177 -11.99 -13.16 16.95
N ILE A 178 -13.05 -12.37 17.17
CA ILE A 178 -13.06 -10.94 16.89
C ILE A 178 -12.33 -10.19 18.04
N PRO A 179 -11.12 -9.61 17.89
CA PRO A 179 -10.61 -8.68 18.88
C PRO A 179 -11.62 -7.62 19.31
N TRP A 180 -11.94 -7.62 20.60
CA TRP A 180 -12.96 -6.78 21.19
C TRP A 180 -12.42 -5.36 21.41
N VAL A 181 -13.22 -4.37 21.02
CA VAL A 181 -12.96 -2.95 21.30
C VAL A 181 -14.18 -2.34 21.99
N TYR A 182 -13.91 -1.46 22.96
CA TYR A 182 -14.95 -0.78 23.72
C TYR A 182 -15.95 -0.06 22.80
N GLY A 183 -17.24 -0.31 23.03
CA GLY A 183 -18.32 0.31 22.27
C GLY A 183 -18.63 -0.36 20.92
N MET A 184 -17.96 -1.47 20.57
CA MET A 184 -18.30 -2.24 19.36
C MET A 184 -19.64 -2.97 19.50
N ASP A 185 -20.27 -3.30 18.37
CA ASP A 185 -21.40 -4.22 18.39
C ASP A 185 -20.91 -5.65 18.63
N SER A 186 -21.42 -6.31 19.67
CA SER A 186 -21.10 -7.70 19.97
C SER A 186 -22.31 -8.59 19.72
N GLU A 187 -22.13 -9.71 19.02
CA GLU A 187 -23.21 -10.63 18.64
C GLU A 187 -23.20 -11.88 19.51
N GLN A 188 -24.38 -12.30 19.97
CA GLN A 188 -24.52 -13.54 20.72
C GLN A 188 -24.04 -14.75 19.90
N GLY A 189 -23.32 -15.67 20.54
CA GLY A 189 -22.83 -16.90 19.92
C GLY A 189 -21.51 -16.74 19.14
N LYS A 190 -21.02 -15.50 18.98
CA LYS A 190 -19.70 -15.21 18.41
C LYS A 190 -18.62 -15.17 19.50
N TYR A 191 -17.39 -15.41 19.08
CA TYR A 191 -16.22 -15.39 19.93
C TYR A 191 -15.40 -14.13 19.74
N TYR A 192 -14.92 -13.59 20.86
CA TYR A 192 -14.18 -12.33 20.91
C TYR A 192 -12.87 -12.53 21.67
N SER A 193 -11.81 -11.86 21.24
CA SER A 193 -10.53 -11.88 21.95
C SER A 193 -10.30 -10.59 22.72
N PHE A 194 -9.81 -10.72 23.95
CA PHE A 194 -9.46 -9.59 24.80
C PHE A 194 -8.40 -10.02 25.81
N ASP A 195 -7.35 -9.20 25.97
CA ASP A 195 -6.25 -9.45 26.91
C ASP A 195 -5.62 -10.86 26.78
N GLY A 196 -5.42 -11.31 25.53
CA GLY A 196 -4.82 -12.61 25.21
C GLY A 196 -5.72 -13.83 25.43
N LYS A 197 -7.00 -13.63 25.78
CA LYS A 197 -7.98 -14.70 26.02
C LYS A 197 -9.14 -14.64 25.03
N VAL A 198 -9.88 -15.73 24.92
CA VAL A 198 -11.07 -15.85 24.05
C VAL A 198 -12.33 -15.98 24.91
N TYR A 199 -13.39 -15.29 24.50
CA TYR A 199 -14.67 -15.26 25.21
C TYR A 199 -15.82 -15.52 24.24
N LEU A 200 -16.77 -16.38 24.64
CA LEU A 200 -18.07 -16.50 24.01
C LEU A 200 -18.97 -15.35 24.46
N CYS A 201 -19.57 -14.66 23.50
CA CYS A 201 -20.57 -13.63 23.75
C CYS A 201 -21.94 -14.28 24.03
N ASN A 202 -22.47 -14.08 25.22
CA ASN A 202 -23.73 -14.70 25.66
C ASN A 202 -24.97 -13.86 25.33
N LEU A 203 -24.79 -12.63 24.86
CA LEU A 203 -25.87 -11.68 24.61
C LEU A 203 -25.50 -10.74 23.45
N THR A 204 -26.43 -10.49 22.53
CA THR A 204 -26.22 -9.45 21.51
C THR A 204 -26.26 -8.08 22.18
N MET A 205 -25.15 -7.35 22.10
CA MET A 205 -24.91 -6.08 22.77
C MET A 205 -24.48 -5.03 21.73
N PRO A 206 -25.43 -4.28 21.15
CA PRO A 206 -25.09 -3.13 20.33
C PRO A 206 -24.40 -2.07 21.19
N GLY A 207 -23.20 -1.66 20.80
CA GLY A 207 -22.43 -0.70 21.59
C GLY A 207 -21.94 -1.25 22.91
N CYS A 208 -21.38 -2.45 22.89
CA CYS A 208 -20.97 -3.18 24.07
C CYS A 208 -19.98 -2.36 24.93
N VAL A 209 -20.44 -1.97 26.12
CA VAL A 209 -19.63 -1.34 27.17
C VAL A 209 -19.14 -2.34 28.21
N TYR A 210 -19.60 -3.59 28.11
CA TYR A 210 -19.27 -4.68 29.03
C TYR A 210 -17.96 -5.32 28.57
N GLN A 211 -16.84 -4.97 29.19
CA GLN A 211 -15.53 -5.51 28.80
C GLN A 211 -15.40 -7.01 29.16
N PRO A 212 -14.97 -7.88 28.22
CA PRO A 212 -14.68 -9.28 28.49
C PRO A 212 -13.64 -9.45 29.62
N GLY A 213 -13.80 -10.49 30.44
CA GLY A 213 -12.92 -10.76 31.59
C GLY A 213 -13.22 -9.94 32.85
N THR A 214 -14.17 -9.00 32.81
CA THR A 214 -14.59 -8.25 34.01
C THR A 214 -15.33 -9.17 34.99
N PRO A 215 -14.92 -9.27 36.27
CA PRO A 215 -15.57 -10.14 37.24
C PRO A 215 -17.06 -9.83 37.42
N GLY A 216 -17.89 -10.87 37.37
CA GLY A 216 -19.35 -10.75 37.56
C GLY A 216 -20.14 -10.38 36.31
N LEU A 217 -19.51 -10.13 35.16
CA LEU A 217 -20.22 -9.94 33.90
C LEU A 217 -20.57 -11.29 33.25
N TRP A 218 -21.85 -11.64 33.28
CA TRP A 218 -22.37 -12.90 32.71
C TRP A 218 -22.50 -12.86 31.18
N GLN A 219 -22.38 -11.68 30.57
CA GLN A 219 -22.45 -11.48 29.12
C GLN A 219 -21.31 -12.17 28.38
N TRP A 220 -20.25 -12.57 29.09
CA TRP A 220 -19.07 -13.24 28.55
C TRP A 220 -18.81 -14.55 29.27
N SER A 221 -18.43 -15.58 28.52
CA SER A 221 -17.87 -16.82 29.06
C SER A 221 -16.48 -17.03 28.51
N GLU A 222 -15.47 -17.04 29.37
CA GLU A 222 -14.09 -17.36 28.97
C GLU A 222 -14.05 -18.79 28.41
N VAL A 223 -13.40 -18.95 27.26
CA VAL A 223 -13.15 -20.25 26.65
C VAL A 223 -11.77 -20.70 27.13
N GLU A 224 -11.73 -21.80 27.89
CA GLU A 224 -10.46 -22.42 28.26
C GLU A 224 -9.80 -23.02 27.00
N ALA A 225 -8.51 -22.75 26.82
CA ALA A 225 -7.70 -23.26 25.72
C ALA A 225 -7.39 -24.76 25.86
#